data_AF-A0A1C4X6I0-F1
#
_entry.id   AF-A0A1C4X6I0-F1
#
_cell.length_a   1.000
_cell.length_b   1.000
_cell.length_c   1.000
_cell.angle_alpha   90.00
_cell.angle_beta   90.00
_cell.angle_gamma   90.00
#
_symmetry.space_group_name_H-M   'P 1'
#
loop_
_entity.id
_entity.type
_entity.pdbx_description
1 polymer ?
#
loop_
_entity_poly.entity_id
_entity_poly.type
_entity_poly.pdbx_seq_one_letter_code
_entity_poly.pdbx_strand_id
1 'polypeptide(L)'
;MATGGRYRMAGMAIGVGTAFALTRTYLLDLAPVALVLAVLLGVLAGEAVTPRPVRGRGAASLLPRRVRDYVPRGELIVVGLLTVGIVGFASYPTPERPDHEVKYFGTAAPVSLTSTLITLGVTAALTAVIVWLIVRAPQTGANEADTAADNAWRHGVVRRLVCTCAAVFAIVFTALAFWYADGQWDWRAGGSPIWGLILSLLAGLGLTTFAWYAGALVVSPQRLQESAPAGIAGQISADQVAG
;
A
#
# COMPACT_ATOMS: atom_id res chain seq x y z
N MET A 1 17.58 -6.48 5.68
CA MET A 1 16.10 -6.46 5.53
C MET A 1 15.49 -6.85 6.87
N ALA A 2 14.75 -5.95 7.53
CA ALA A 2 14.13 -6.23 8.82
C ALA A 2 13.05 -7.33 8.68
N THR A 3 12.86 -8.16 9.71
CA THR A 3 11.93 -9.29 9.71
C THR A 3 10.51 -8.90 9.28
N GLY A 4 10.02 -7.74 9.75
CA GLY A 4 8.71 -7.19 9.34
C GLY A 4 8.60 -6.85 7.85
N GLY A 5 9.70 -6.42 7.21
CA GLY A 5 9.73 -6.17 5.76
C GLY A 5 9.56 -7.43 4.92
N ARG A 6 10.05 -8.58 5.42
CA ARG A 6 9.90 -9.88 4.75
C ARG A 6 8.44 -10.34 4.71
N TYR A 7 7.70 -10.19 5.81
CA TYR A 7 6.28 -10.57 5.87
C TYR A 7 5.41 -9.70 4.95
N ARG A 8 5.68 -8.39 4.89
CA ARG A 8 4.98 -7.47 3.97
C ARG A 8 5.20 -7.86 2.51
N MET A 9 6.45 -8.17 2.15
CA MET A 9 6.78 -8.63 0.80
C MET A 9 6.19 -9.98 0.46
N ALA A 10 6.20 -10.92 1.40
CA ALA A 10 5.57 -12.23 1.20
C ALA A 10 4.07 -12.07 0.93
N GLY A 11 3.36 -11.25 1.72
CA GLY A 11 1.94 -10.97 1.48
C GLY A 11 1.68 -10.32 0.12
N MET A 12 2.53 -9.39 -0.31
CA MET A 12 2.42 -8.77 -1.63
C MET A 12 2.73 -9.73 -2.78
N ALA A 13 3.77 -10.55 -2.67
CA ALA A 13 4.11 -11.55 -3.68
C ALA A 13 3.02 -12.63 -3.80
N ILE A 14 2.54 -13.14 -2.67
CA ILE A 14 1.42 -14.10 -2.62
C ILE A 14 0.18 -13.46 -3.23
N GLY A 15 -0.18 -12.23 -2.83
CA GLY A 15 -1.36 -11.54 -3.34
C GLY A 15 -1.32 -11.29 -4.84
N VAL A 16 -0.17 -10.84 -5.38
CA VAL A 16 0.00 -10.65 -6.83
C VAL A 16 -0.06 -11.98 -7.56
N GLY A 17 0.58 -13.03 -7.03
CA GLY A 17 0.56 -14.37 -7.64
C GLY A 17 -0.83 -15.01 -7.65
N THR A 18 -1.57 -14.92 -6.53
CA THR A 18 -2.94 -15.46 -6.45
C THR A 18 -3.89 -14.65 -7.33
N ALA A 19 -3.79 -13.33 -7.35
CA ALA A 19 -4.59 -12.50 -8.23
C ALA A 19 -4.34 -12.83 -9.71
N PHE A 20 -3.07 -12.96 -10.11
CA PHE A 20 -2.71 -13.35 -11.47
C PHE A 20 -3.24 -14.74 -11.86
N ALA A 21 -3.24 -15.69 -10.92
CA ALA A 21 -3.84 -17.00 -11.15
C ALA A 21 -5.36 -16.89 -11.32
N LEU A 22 -6.03 -16.14 -10.44
CA LEU A 22 -7.49 -15.95 -10.47
C LEU A 22 -7.95 -15.22 -11.74
N THR A 23 -7.16 -14.28 -12.27
CA THR A 23 -7.50 -13.58 -13.51
C THR A 23 -7.62 -14.50 -14.72
N ARG A 24 -7.07 -15.71 -14.66
CA ARG A 24 -7.18 -16.73 -15.72
C ARG A 24 -8.28 -17.76 -15.47
N THR A 25 -9.20 -17.48 -14.56
CA THR A 25 -10.27 -18.40 -14.18
C THR A 25 -11.62 -17.70 -14.17
N TYR A 26 -12.69 -18.47 -13.98
CA TYR A 26 -14.03 -17.93 -13.75
C TYR A 26 -14.14 -17.03 -12.50
N LEU A 27 -13.14 -17.08 -11.60
CA LEU A 27 -13.05 -16.29 -10.38
C LEU A 27 -12.33 -14.94 -10.53
N LEU A 28 -12.13 -14.43 -11.76
CA LEU A 28 -11.41 -13.17 -11.98
C LEU A 28 -11.97 -11.97 -11.18
N ASP A 29 -13.28 -11.94 -10.91
CA ASP A 29 -13.90 -10.89 -10.09
C ASP A 29 -13.44 -10.90 -8.62
N LEU A 30 -12.88 -12.01 -8.15
CA LEU A 30 -12.29 -12.16 -6.82
C LEU A 30 -10.78 -11.86 -6.79
N ALA A 31 -10.13 -11.67 -7.94
CA ALA A 31 -8.69 -11.39 -8.01
C ALA A 31 -8.29 -10.13 -7.19
N PRO A 32 -9.03 -8.99 -7.25
CA PRO A 32 -8.73 -7.83 -6.43
C PRO A 32 -8.90 -8.12 -4.92
N VAL A 33 -9.89 -8.94 -4.57
CA VAL A 33 -10.17 -9.33 -3.17
C VAL A 33 -9.03 -10.17 -2.63
N ALA A 34 -8.60 -11.19 -3.37
CA ALA A 34 -7.50 -12.06 -2.99
C ALA A 34 -6.17 -11.29 -2.85
N LEU A 35 -5.90 -10.35 -3.79
CA LEU A 35 -4.76 -9.45 -3.72
C LEU A 35 -4.76 -8.65 -2.42
N VAL A 36 -5.85 -7.92 -2.15
CA VAL A 36 -5.97 -7.04 -0.98
C VAL A 36 -5.86 -7.85 0.30
N LEU A 37 -6.54 -8.98 0.40
CA LEU A 37 -6.53 -9.81 1.59
C LEU A 37 -5.12 -10.33 1.92
N ALA A 38 -4.39 -10.86 0.93
CA ALA A 38 -3.03 -11.34 1.13
C ALA A 38 -2.06 -10.22 1.51
N VAL A 39 -2.19 -9.04 0.87
CA VAL A 39 -1.41 -7.85 1.21
C VAL A 39 -1.68 -7.39 2.64
N LEU A 40 -2.95 -7.30 3.05
CA LEU A 40 -3.34 -6.90 4.40
C LEU A 40 -2.83 -7.88 5.46
N LEU A 41 -2.89 -9.19 5.20
CA LEU A 41 -2.32 -10.20 6.09
C LEU A 41 -0.80 -10.06 6.22
N GLY A 42 -0.09 -9.82 5.11
CA GLY A 42 1.35 -9.56 5.14
C GLY A 42 1.72 -8.30 5.90
N VAL A 43 0.93 -7.22 5.76
CA VAL A 43 1.09 -5.99 6.54
C VAL A 43 0.85 -6.25 8.01
N LEU A 44 -0.23 -6.95 8.36
CA LEU A 44 -0.58 -7.28 9.74
C LEU A 44 0.51 -8.13 10.41
N ALA A 45 1.00 -9.17 9.74
CA ALA A 45 2.11 -9.98 10.23
C ALA A 45 3.40 -9.15 10.35
N GLY A 46 3.67 -8.27 9.38
CA GLY A 46 4.82 -7.37 9.41
C GLY A 46 4.80 -6.39 10.57
N GLU A 47 3.65 -5.79 10.87
CA GLU A 47 3.48 -4.88 12.01
C GLU A 47 3.47 -5.62 13.35
N ALA A 48 2.92 -6.84 13.41
CA ALA A 48 2.97 -7.67 14.62
C ALA A 48 4.40 -7.98 15.09
N VAL A 49 5.33 -8.12 14.14
CA VAL A 49 6.75 -8.40 14.41
C VAL A 49 7.58 -7.11 14.55
N THR A 50 7.01 -5.93 14.27
CA THR A 50 7.65 -4.63 14.52
C THR A 50 6.94 -3.85 15.63
N PRO A 51 7.16 -4.21 16.91
CA PRO A 51 6.42 -3.62 18.01
C PRO A 51 6.67 -2.12 18.14
N ARG A 52 5.64 -1.40 18.58
CA ARG A 52 5.71 0.02 18.91
C ARG A 52 6.78 0.24 20.00
N PRO A 53 7.80 1.08 19.78
CA PRO A 53 8.75 1.42 20.82
C PRO A 53 7.99 2.10 21.97
N VAL A 54 8.42 1.84 23.22
CA VAL A 54 7.88 2.50 24.44
C VAL A 54 6.46 2.05 24.86
N ARG A 55 5.91 0.95 24.30
CA ARG A 55 4.62 0.38 24.75
C ARG A 55 4.69 0.04 26.25
N GLY A 56 3.92 0.74 27.08
CA GLY A 56 3.85 0.52 28.53
C GLY A 56 4.84 1.31 29.40
N ARG A 57 5.63 2.24 28.82
CA ARG A 57 6.51 3.14 29.59
C ARG A 57 5.94 4.57 29.59
N GLY A 58 5.63 5.10 30.77
CA GLY A 58 5.26 6.51 30.99
C GLY A 58 3.76 6.83 30.93
N ALA A 59 3.43 8.04 31.39
CA ALA A 59 2.07 8.58 31.43
C ALA A 59 1.55 8.91 30.02
N ALA A 60 0.29 8.56 29.74
CA ALA A 60 -0.33 8.83 28.45
C ALA A 60 -0.58 10.34 28.28
N SER A 61 0.11 10.99 27.34
CA SER A 61 -0.19 12.39 26.99
C SER A 61 -1.23 12.46 25.86
N LEU A 62 -2.23 13.33 26.05
CA LEU A 62 -3.33 13.59 25.10
C LEU A 62 -3.07 14.89 24.32
N LEU A 63 -1.88 15.04 23.75
CA LEU A 63 -1.59 16.20 22.90
C LEU A 63 -2.43 16.13 21.61
N PRO A 64 -3.12 17.21 21.23
CA PRO A 64 -3.90 17.26 20.01
C PRO A 64 -2.97 17.19 18.80
N ARG A 65 -3.14 16.14 17.97
CA ARG A 65 -2.34 15.90 16.76
C ARG A 65 -3.20 16.02 15.51
N ARG A 66 -2.66 16.61 14.44
CA ARG A 66 -3.33 16.72 13.15
C ARG A 66 -2.85 15.60 12.24
N VAL A 67 -3.78 14.84 11.66
CA VAL A 67 -3.47 13.72 10.73
C VAL A 67 -2.62 14.20 9.55
N ARG A 68 -2.88 15.41 9.05
CA ARG A 68 -2.16 16.01 7.91
C ARG A 68 -0.65 16.14 8.11
N ASP A 69 -0.18 16.13 9.35
CA ASP A 69 1.25 16.29 9.66
C ASP A 69 2.00 14.96 9.48
N TYR A 70 1.28 13.83 9.49
CA TYR A 70 1.84 12.47 9.39
C TYR A 70 1.67 11.84 8.00
N VAL A 71 0.69 12.32 7.22
CA VAL A 71 0.35 11.72 5.93
C VAL A 71 1.21 12.34 4.83
N PRO A 72 1.93 11.52 4.04
CA PRO A 72 2.85 12.06 3.05
C PRO A 72 2.05 12.49 1.80
N ARG A 73 2.20 13.77 1.43
CA ARG A 73 1.33 14.45 0.44
C ARG A 73 1.49 13.90 -0.98
N GLY A 74 2.71 13.52 -1.36
CA GLY A 74 2.99 13.01 -2.70
C GLY A 74 2.25 11.71 -2.98
N GLU A 75 2.21 10.82 -2.00
CA GLU A 75 1.56 9.51 -2.09
C GLU A 75 0.04 9.65 -2.14
N LEU A 76 -0.54 10.63 -1.43
CA LEU A 76 -1.96 10.96 -1.57
C LEU A 76 -2.32 11.43 -2.99
N ILE A 77 -1.47 12.27 -3.60
CA ILE A 77 -1.67 12.71 -4.98
C ILE A 77 -1.65 11.52 -5.92
N VAL A 78 -0.68 10.61 -5.75
CA VAL A 78 -0.58 9.41 -6.59
C VAL A 78 -1.79 8.49 -6.41
N VAL A 79 -2.22 8.21 -5.18
CA VAL A 79 -3.45 7.44 -4.92
C VAL A 79 -4.67 8.12 -5.56
N GLY A 80 -4.77 9.44 -5.47
CA GLY A 80 -5.83 10.22 -6.12
C GLY A 80 -5.83 10.04 -7.64
N LEU A 81 -4.68 10.20 -8.29
CA LEU A 81 -4.53 10.02 -9.74
C LEU A 81 -4.87 8.60 -10.19
N LEU A 82 -4.38 7.59 -9.46
CA LEU A 82 -4.71 6.19 -9.74
C LEU A 82 -6.22 5.92 -9.58
N THR A 83 -6.84 6.48 -8.54
CA THR A 83 -8.28 6.35 -8.30
C THR A 83 -9.08 6.95 -9.46
N VAL A 84 -8.73 8.16 -9.89
CA VAL A 84 -9.38 8.83 -11.04
C VAL A 84 -9.24 7.97 -12.30
N GLY A 85 -8.05 7.43 -12.56
CA GLY A 85 -7.82 6.54 -13.70
C GLY A 85 -8.67 5.26 -13.64
N ILE A 86 -8.76 4.61 -12.48
CA ILE A 86 -9.58 3.39 -12.29
C ILE A 86 -11.07 3.70 -12.47
N VAL A 87 -11.56 4.81 -11.94
CA VAL A 87 -12.96 5.24 -12.14
C VAL A 87 -13.23 5.56 -13.62
N GLY A 88 -12.25 6.18 -14.31
CA GLY A 88 -12.33 6.42 -15.75
C GLY A 88 -12.39 5.14 -16.58
N PHE A 89 -11.68 4.09 -16.18
CA PHE A 89 -11.85 2.77 -16.79
C PHE A 89 -13.24 2.19 -16.51
N ALA A 90 -13.70 2.29 -15.27
CA ALA A 90 -15.00 1.75 -14.86
C ALA A 90 -16.21 2.43 -15.53
N SER A 91 -16.06 3.66 -16.03
CA SER A 91 -17.12 4.33 -16.79
C SER A 91 -17.12 3.96 -18.29
N TYR A 92 -16.09 3.29 -18.79
CA TYR A 92 -16.00 2.82 -20.17
C TYR A 92 -16.46 1.36 -20.28
N PRO A 93 -17.15 0.97 -21.37
CA PRO A 93 -17.54 -0.43 -21.59
C PRO A 93 -16.36 -1.38 -21.41
N THR A 94 -16.54 -2.41 -20.59
CA THR A 94 -15.50 -3.40 -20.32
C THR A 94 -15.23 -4.20 -21.60
N PRO A 95 -13.95 -4.37 -22.01
CA PRO A 95 -13.61 -5.24 -23.14
C PRO A 95 -14.09 -6.66 -22.89
N GLU A 96 -14.39 -7.41 -23.96
CA GLU A 96 -14.70 -8.84 -23.83
C GLU A 96 -13.52 -9.57 -23.15
N ARG A 97 -13.83 -10.58 -22.32
CA ARG A 97 -12.79 -11.39 -21.68
C ARG A 97 -12.01 -12.16 -22.77
N PRO A 98 -10.68 -12.19 -22.73
CA PRO A 98 -9.87 -12.83 -23.77
C PRO A 98 -9.99 -14.37 -23.84
N ASP A 99 -10.67 -15.04 -22.90
CA ASP A 99 -10.66 -16.51 -22.82
C ASP A 99 -11.89 -17.20 -23.44
N HIS A 100 -11.60 -18.11 -24.37
CA HIS A 100 -12.55 -18.99 -25.07
C HIS A 100 -13.25 -20.01 -24.15
N GLU A 101 -12.74 -20.26 -22.95
CA GLU A 101 -13.33 -21.20 -21.97
C GLU A 101 -14.66 -20.71 -21.38
N VAL A 102 -14.83 -19.39 -21.27
CA VAL A 102 -16.04 -18.77 -20.71
C VAL A 102 -17.24 -18.89 -21.66
N LYS A 103 -16.99 -18.94 -22.97
CA LYS A 103 -18.02 -19.27 -23.98
C LYS A 103 -18.46 -20.74 -23.93
N TYR A 104 -17.64 -21.63 -23.37
CA TYR A 104 -17.90 -23.08 -23.34
C TYR A 104 -18.81 -23.52 -22.17
N PHE A 105 -18.75 -22.86 -21.01
CA PHE A 105 -19.53 -23.25 -19.83
C PHE A 105 -20.86 -22.50 -19.66
N GLY A 106 -21.21 -21.56 -20.54
CA GLY A 106 -22.54 -20.93 -20.59
C GLY A 106 -22.95 -20.07 -19.38
N THR A 107 -22.14 -20.00 -18.32
CA THR A 107 -22.41 -19.25 -17.08
C THR A 107 -21.48 -18.04 -16.93
N ALA A 108 -21.33 -17.27 -18.00
CA ALA A 108 -20.56 -16.04 -17.97
C ALA A 108 -21.43 -14.90 -17.44
N ALA A 109 -21.39 -14.65 -16.13
CA ALA A 109 -21.85 -13.36 -15.62
C ALA A 109 -21.01 -12.25 -16.32
N PRO A 110 -21.64 -11.14 -16.75
CA PRO A 110 -20.91 -10.04 -17.36
C PRO A 110 -19.82 -9.55 -16.40
N VAL A 111 -18.59 -9.43 -16.90
CA VAL A 111 -17.46 -8.99 -16.07
C VAL A 111 -17.72 -7.55 -15.63
N SER A 112 -17.86 -7.36 -14.32
CA SER A 112 -18.17 -6.06 -13.73
C SER A 112 -17.01 -5.56 -12.88
N LEU A 113 -16.65 -4.29 -13.07
CA LEU A 113 -15.66 -3.61 -12.24
C LEU A 113 -16.19 -3.22 -10.86
N THR A 114 -17.47 -3.50 -10.55
CA THR A 114 -18.09 -3.19 -9.26
C THR A 114 -17.33 -3.85 -8.09
N SER A 115 -16.95 -5.13 -8.19
CA SER A 115 -16.20 -5.80 -7.12
C SER A 115 -14.84 -5.15 -6.90
N THR A 116 -14.17 -4.74 -7.98
CA THR A 116 -12.88 -4.04 -7.95
C THR A 116 -13.01 -2.69 -7.23
N LEU A 117 -14.00 -1.87 -7.62
CA LEU A 117 -14.25 -0.57 -7.01
C LEU A 117 -14.62 -0.68 -5.53
N ILE A 118 -15.49 -1.63 -5.15
CA ILE A 118 -15.85 -1.87 -3.75
C ILE A 118 -14.61 -2.27 -2.95
N THR A 119 -13.81 -3.20 -3.48
CA THR A 119 -12.60 -3.70 -2.80
C THR A 119 -11.60 -2.57 -2.57
N LEU A 120 -11.34 -1.74 -3.58
CA LEU A 120 -10.45 -0.60 -3.45
C LEU A 120 -11.00 0.48 -2.51
N GLY A 121 -12.31 0.76 -2.58
CA GLY A 121 -12.99 1.70 -1.69
C GLY A 121 -12.89 1.28 -0.23
N VAL A 122 -13.17 0.01 0.07
CA VAL A 122 -13.01 -0.57 1.42
C VAL A 122 -11.55 -0.50 1.86
N THR A 123 -10.59 -0.82 0.97
CA THR A 123 -9.16 -0.76 1.28
C THR A 123 -8.72 0.67 1.64
N ALA A 124 -9.16 1.66 0.87
CA ALA A 124 -8.87 3.07 1.13
C ALA A 124 -9.51 3.56 2.44
N ALA A 125 -10.78 3.20 2.68
CA ALA A 125 -11.50 3.54 3.91
C ALA A 125 -10.84 2.93 5.14
N LEU A 126 -10.49 1.63 5.11
CA LEU A 126 -9.78 0.96 6.18
C LEU A 126 -8.42 1.60 6.43
N THR A 127 -7.67 1.93 5.38
CA THR A 127 -6.39 2.63 5.49
C THR A 127 -6.56 3.98 6.19
N ALA A 128 -7.56 4.76 5.80
CA ALA A 128 -7.86 6.06 6.43
C ALA A 128 -8.23 5.92 7.91
N VAL A 129 -9.08 4.94 8.25
CA VAL A 129 -9.47 4.66 9.64
C VAL A 129 -8.27 4.21 10.47
N ILE A 130 -7.42 3.33 9.96
CA ILE A 130 -6.23 2.85 10.67
C ILE A 130 -5.24 4.00 10.88
N VAL A 131 -4.98 4.82 9.86
CA VAL A 131 -4.12 6.01 10.00
C VAL A 131 -4.68 6.96 11.05
N TRP A 132 -5.99 7.22 11.03
CA TRP A 132 -6.65 8.06 12.03
C TRP A 132 -6.49 7.50 13.45
N LEU A 133 -6.70 6.19 13.65
CA LEU A 133 -6.52 5.51 14.92
C LEU A 133 -5.05 5.58 15.40
N ILE A 134 -4.09 5.34 14.50
CA ILE A 134 -2.65 5.41 14.82
C ILE A 134 -2.25 6.82 15.22
N VAL A 135 -2.72 7.86 14.53
CA VAL A 135 -2.37 9.25 14.87
C VAL A 135 -3.02 9.67 16.20
N ARG A 136 -4.25 9.23 16.46
CA ARG A 136 -4.98 9.57 17.69
C ARG A 136 -4.64 8.70 18.89
N ALA A 137 -3.95 7.57 18.71
CA ALA A 137 -3.54 6.73 19.82
C ALA A 137 -2.75 7.54 20.87
N PRO A 138 -2.95 7.31 22.18
CA PRO A 138 -2.25 8.04 23.22
C PRO A 138 -0.73 7.99 23.04
N GLN A 139 -0.05 9.10 23.33
CA GLN A 139 1.41 9.13 23.31
C GLN A 139 1.95 8.31 24.47
N THR A 140 3.03 7.57 24.24
CA THR A 140 3.74 6.82 25.27
C THR A 140 5.14 7.38 25.39
N GLY A 141 5.63 7.59 26.61
CA GLY A 141 6.97 8.13 26.88
C GLY A 141 7.01 8.99 28.12
N ALA A 142 8.04 8.81 28.94
CA ALA A 142 8.26 9.64 30.12
C ALA A 142 9.07 10.91 29.78
N ASN A 143 9.90 10.84 28.73
CA ASN A 143 10.85 11.87 28.34
C ASN A 143 10.66 12.33 26.88
N GLU A 144 11.29 13.44 26.50
CA GLU A 144 11.25 13.98 25.13
C GLU A 144 11.82 13.01 24.09
N ALA A 145 12.87 12.24 24.44
CA ALA A 145 13.46 11.24 23.57
C ALA A 145 12.48 10.09 23.23
N ASP A 146 11.71 9.63 24.21
CA ASP A 146 10.68 8.61 24.01
C ASP A 146 9.55 9.12 23.11
N THR A 147 9.17 10.39 23.30
CA THR A 147 8.19 11.10 22.48
C THR A 147 8.64 11.19 21.02
N ALA A 148 9.91 11.54 20.78
CA ALA A 148 10.49 11.61 19.46
C ALA A 148 10.50 10.22 18.77
N ALA A 149 10.87 9.18 19.52
CA ALA A 149 10.85 7.80 19.03
C ALA A 149 9.44 7.30 18.66
N ASP A 150 8.43 7.62 19.50
CA ASP A 150 7.03 7.29 19.21
C ASP A 150 6.51 8.01 17.96
N ASN A 151 6.81 9.31 17.82
CA ASN A 151 6.41 10.10 16.66
C ASN A 151 7.09 9.61 15.37
N ALA A 152 8.36 9.21 15.43
CA ALA A 152 9.07 8.61 14.31
C ALA A 152 8.47 7.26 13.90
N TRP A 153 8.14 6.41 14.88
CA TRP A 153 7.43 5.15 14.62
C TRP A 153 6.10 5.40 13.92
N ARG A 154 5.29 6.36 14.38
CA ARG A 154 4.01 6.73 13.76
C ARG A 154 4.18 7.16 12.30
N HIS A 155 5.12 8.06 12.02
CA HIS A 155 5.43 8.45 10.63
C HIS A 155 5.83 7.24 9.78
N GLY A 156 6.66 6.35 10.33
CA GLY A 156 7.06 5.12 9.66
C GLY A 156 5.87 4.21 9.33
N VAL A 157 4.97 3.96 10.29
CA VAL A 157 3.79 3.09 10.07
C VAL A 157 2.81 3.74 9.09
N VAL A 158 2.49 5.03 9.27
CA VAL A 158 1.55 5.75 8.39
C VAL A 158 2.07 5.73 6.95
N ARG A 159 3.37 6.03 6.74
CA ARG A 159 3.97 5.97 5.41
C ARG A 159 3.87 4.56 4.82
N ARG A 160 4.17 3.51 5.59
CA ARG A 160 4.04 2.12 5.10
C ARG A 160 2.60 1.78 4.70
N LEU A 161 1.61 2.17 5.48
CA LEU A 161 0.21 1.93 5.17
C LEU A 161 -0.22 2.64 3.87
N VAL A 162 0.15 3.91 3.73
CA VAL A 162 -0.15 4.70 2.53
C VAL A 162 0.57 4.15 1.30
N CYS A 163 1.86 3.80 1.41
CA CYS A 163 2.59 3.15 0.32
C CYS A 163 2.00 1.79 -0.06
N THR A 164 1.52 1.00 0.92
CA THR A 164 0.86 -0.27 0.63
C THR A 164 -0.43 -0.06 -0.14
N CYS A 165 -1.25 0.91 0.28
CA CYS A 165 -2.45 1.32 -0.43
C CYS A 165 -2.12 1.78 -1.86
N ALA A 166 -1.12 2.65 -2.03
CA ALA A 166 -0.66 3.11 -3.34
C ALA A 166 -0.19 1.96 -4.25
N ALA A 167 0.54 0.98 -3.70
CA ALA A 167 0.97 -0.20 -4.46
C ALA A 167 -0.22 -1.06 -4.92
N VAL A 168 -1.22 -1.30 -4.06
CA VAL A 168 -2.45 -2.01 -4.44
C VAL A 168 -3.20 -1.28 -5.55
N PHE A 169 -3.38 0.04 -5.43
CA PHE A 169 -4.03 0.83 -6.47
C PHE A 169 -3.23 0.82 -7.78
N ALA A 170 -1.89 0.91 -7.70
CA ALA A 170 -1.03 0.92 -8.87
C ALA A 170 -1.07 -0.40 -9.63
N ILE A 171 -1.05 -1.56 -8.95
CA ILE A 171 -1.11 -2.85 -9.63
C ILE A 171 -2.49 -3.12 -10.24
N VAL A 172 -3.57 -2.72 -9.58
CA VAL A 172 -4.92 -2.82 -10.15
C VAL A 172 -5.09 -1.90 -11.35
N PHE A 173 -4.63 -0.65 -11.26
CA PHE A 173 -4.60 0.28 -12.39
C PHE A 173 -3.80 -0.29 -13.57
N THR A 174 -2.63 -0.89 -13.29
CA THR A 174 -1.79 -1.53 -14.32
C THR A 174 -2.52 -2.66 -15.02
N ALA A 175 -3.16 -3.54 -14.26
CA ALA A 175 -3.93 -4.65 -14.80
C ALA A 175 -5.10 -4.17 -15.67
N LEU A 176 -5.84 -3.14 -15.21
CA LEU A 176 -6.91 -2.52 -15.99
C LEU A 176 -6.38 -1.89 -17.27
N ALA A 177 -5.32 -1.09 -17.18
CA ALA A 177 -4.73 -0.43 -18.35
C ALA A 177 -4.26 -1.44 -19.39
N PHE A 178 -3.65 -2.57 -18.99
CA PHE A 178 -3.31 -3.65 -19.92
C PHE A 178 -4.54 -4.34 -20.51
N TRP A 179 -5.57 -4.61 -19.71
CA TRP A 179 -6.79 -5.24 -20.22
C TRP A 179 -7.51 -4.37 -21.26
N TYR A 180 -7.60 -3.05 -21.02
CA TYR A 180 -8.14 -2.12 -22.01
C TYR A 180 -7.19 -1.91 -23.20
N ALA A 181 -5.87 -1.96 -22.99
CA ALA A 181 -4.90 -1.89 -24.09
C ALA A 181 -5.07 -3.06 -25.06
N ASP A 182 -5.20 -4.28 -24.53
CA ASP A 182 -5.40 -5.51 -25.31
C ASP A 182 -6.62 -5.40 -26.22
N GLY A 183 -7.76 -4.94 -25.68
CA GLY A 183 -8.96 -4.69 -26.48
C GLY A 183 -8.80 -3.62 -27.55
N GLN A 184 -7.92 -2.63 -27.36
CA GLN A 184 -7.64 -1.59 -28.36
C GLN A 184 -6.62 -2.03 -29.41
N TRP A 185 -5.76 -3.01 -29.10
CA TRP A 185 -4.81 -3.58 -30.05
C TRP A 185 -5.49 -4.48 -31.09
N ASP A 186 -6.69 -5.01 -30.79
CA ASP A 186 -7.53 -5.70 -31.78
C ASP A 186 -8.18 -4.71 -32.76
N TRP A 187 -7.36 -4.15 -33.64
CA TRP A 187 -7.78 -3.22 -34.68
C TRP A 187 -8.79 -3.83 -35.66
N ARG A 188 -8.86 -5.17 -35.76
CA ARG A 188 -9.84 -5.87 -36.62
C ARG A 188 -11.23 -5.87 -35.99
N ALA A 189 -11.32 -5.82 -34.67
CA ALA A 189 -12.57 -5.68 -33.92
C ALA A 189 -12.98 -4.21 -33.70
N GLY A 190 -12.32 -3.25 -34.37
CA GLY A 190 -12.62 -1.81 -34.25
C GLY A 190 -11.81 -1.08 -33.17
N GLY A 191 -10.78 -1.71 -32.61
CA GLY A 191 -9.82 -1.07 -31.71
C GLY A 191 -8.96 -0.01 -32.39
N SER A 192 -8.41 0.91 -31.61
CA SER A 192 -7.48 1.95 -32.08
C SER A 192 -6.05 1.68 -31.59
N PRO A 193 -5.09 1.41 -32.49
CA PRO A 193 -3.69 1.19 -32.11
C PRO A 193 -3.07 2.36 -31.33
N ILE A 194 -3.51 3.60 -31.60
CA ILE A 194 -3.06 4.79 -30.86
C ILE A 194 -3.49 4.70 -29.40
N TRP A 195 -4.76 4.35 -29.16
CA TRP A 195 -5.28 4.14 -27.80
C TRP A 195 -4.62 2.93 -27.12
N GLY A 196 -4.40 1.83 -27.85
CA GLY A 196 -3.65 0.67 -27.35
C GLY A 196 -2.25 1.04 -26.87
N LEU A 197 -1.53 1.87 -27.63
CA LEU A 197 -0.20 2.38 -27.24
C LEU A 197 -0.26 3.28 -26.01
N ILE A 198 -1.19 4.24 -25.97
CA ILE A 198 -1.37 5.14 -24.81
C ILE A 198 -1.65 4.33 -23.54
N LEU A 199 -2.57 3.37 -23.62
CA LEU A 199 -2.94 2.53 -22.49
C LEU A 199 -1.80 1.62 -22.04
N SER A 200 -1.00 1.09 -22.98
CA SER A 200 0.20 0.30 -22.67
C SER A 200 1.26 1.14 -21.95
N LEU A 201 1.46 2.40 -22.36
CA LEU A 201 2.36 3.32 -21.66
C LEU A 201 1.85 3.65 -20.25
N LEU A 202 0.55 3.88 -20.09
CA LEU A 202 -0.06 4.08 -18.77
C LEU A 202 0.08 2.85 -17.88
N ALA A 203 -0.08 1.64 -18.43
CA ALA A 203 0.15 0.40 -17.72
C ALA A 203 1.62 0.27 -17.27
N GLY A 204 2.57 0.61 -18.15
CA GLY A 204 3.99 0.67 -17.80
C GLY A 204 4.28 1.65 -16.65
N LEU A 205 3.70 2.86 -16.69
CA LEU A 205 3.79 3.83 -15.59
C LEU A 205 3.17 3.27 -14.30
N GLY A 206 2.01 2.63 -14.38
CA GLY A 206 1.39 1.94 -13.24
C GLY A 206 2.32 0.89 -12.64
N LEU A 207 2.98 0.08 -13.47
CA LEU A 207 3.88 -0.98 -13.03
C LEU A 207 5.13 -0.41 -12.35
N THR A 208 5.72 0.64 -12.90
CA THR A 208 6.86 1.34 -12.26
C THR A 208 6.45 1.96 -10.92
N THR A 209 5.25 2.52 -10.84
CA THR A 209 4.69 3.08 -9.61
C THR A 209 4.48 1.99 -8.56
N PHE A 210 3.93 0.85 -8.96
CA PHE A 210 3.81 -0.33 -8.11
C PHE A 210 5.19 -0.79 -7.59
N ALA A 211 6.16 -0.98 -8.49
CA ALA A 211 7.50 -1.43 -8.12
C ALA A 211 8.18 -0.47 -7.12
N TRP A 212 8.04 0.84 -7.34
CA TRP A 212 8.54 1.87 -6.43
C TRP A 212 7.95 1.75 -5.03
N TYR A 213 6.63 1.69 -4.92
CA TYR A 213 5.95 1.61 -3.63
C TYR A 213 6.12 0.27 -2.94
N ALA A 214 6.14 -0.84 -3.68
CA ALA A 214 6.47 -2.16 -3.16
C ALA A 214 7.91 -2.19 -2.60
N GLY A 215 8.86 -1.60 -3.31
CA GLY A 215 10.25 -1.42 -2.84
C GLY A 215 10.33 -0.60 -1.55
N ALA A 216 9.51 0.43 -1.40
CA ALA A 216 9.45 1.23 -0.18
C ALA A 216 8.95 0.46 1.05
N LEU A 217 8.24 -0.67 0.88
CA LEU A 217 7.80 -1.54 1.99
C LEU A 217 8.93 -2.45 2.52
N VAL A 218 9.96 -2.69 1.70
CA VAL A 218 11.15 -3.50 2.00
C VAL A 218 12.17 -2.71 2.81
N VAL A 219 12.41 -1.47 2.36
CA VAL A 219 13.44 -0.61 2.91
C VAL A 219 12.90 0.07 4.16
N SER A 220 13.21 -0.49 5.32
CA SER A 220 13.01 0.22 6.58
C SER A 220 14.03 1.37 6.62
N PRO A 221 13.63 2.66 6.72
CA PRO A 221 14.60 3.70 6.97
C PRO A 221 15.21 3.45 8.34
N GLN A 222 16.48 3.04 8.35
CA GLN A 222 17.28 2.77 9.54
C GLN A 222 17.80 4.05 10.23
N ARG A 223 17.21 5.21 9.93
CA ARG A 223 17.66 6.48 10.51
C ARG A 223 16.84 6.78 11.74
N LEU A 224 17.42 6.47 12.90
CA LEU A 224 17.27 7.21 14.17
C LEU A 224 18.06 6.56 15.31
N GLN A 225 18.75 5.44 15.08
CA GLN A 225 19.57 4.80 16.10
C GLN A 225 21.03 5.32 16.14
N GLU A 226 21.45 6.09 15.14
CA GLU A 226 22.81 6.62 15.02
C GLU A 226 22.98 8.07 15.54
N SER A 227 21.89 8.69 16.00
CA SER A 227 21.90 10.07 16.50
C SER A 227 21.46 10.17 17.97
N ALA A 228 21.76 9.15 18.78
CA ALA A 228 21.94 9.37 20.21
C ALA A 228 23.42 9.74 20.39
N PRO A 229 23.77 10.97 20.80
CA PRO A 229 25.15 11.29 21.11
C PRO A 229 25.55 10.38 22.27
N ALA A 230 26.46 9.45 22.02
CA ALA A 230 27.11 8.61 23.03
C ALA A 230 27.93 9.42 24.07
N GLY A 231 27.84 10.76 24.04
CA GLY A 231 28.62 11.68 24.86
C GLY A 231 28.05 12.01 26.24
N ILE A 232 26.75 11.78 26.52
CA ILE A 232 26.17 12.27 27.80
C ILE A 232 26.29 11.23 28.93
N ALA A 233 26.35 9.93 28.62
CA ALA A 233 26.52 8.89 29.64
C ALA A 233 27.95 8.82 30.21
N GLY A 234 28.95 9.34 29.48
CA GLY A 234 30.35 9.39 29.94
C GLY A 234 30.71 10.63 30.77
N GLN A 235 29.99 11.75 30.61
CA GLN A 235 30.31 13.00 31.31
C GLN A 235 29.76 13.07 32.73
N ILE A 236 28.64 12.42 33.04
CA ILE A 236 28.09 12.41 34.41
C ILE A 236 28.96 11.55 35.34
N SER A 237 29.72 10.59 34.81
CA SER A 237 30.61 9.74 35.61
C SER A 237 32.01 10.34 35.86
N ALA A 238 32.41 11.40 35.15
CA ALA A 238 33.72 12.04 35.31
C ALA A 238 33.69 13.19 36.31
N ASP A 239 32.59 13.95 36.38
CA ASP A 239 32.45 15.10 37.30
C ASP A 239 32.09 14.69 38.75
N GLN A 240 31.87 13.41 39.04
CA GLN A 240 31.68 12.90 40.41
C GLN A 240 32.97 12.35 41.06
N VAL A 241 34.12 12.40 40.37
CA VAL A 241 35.39 11.85 40.90
C VAL A 241 36.45 12.94 41.17
N ALA A 242 36.22 14.19 40.78
CA ALA A 242 37.08 15.32 41.16
C ALA A 242 36.48 16.08 42.35
N GLY A 243 36.53 15.43 43.53
CA GLY A 243 36.54 16.11 44.83
C GLY A 243 37.97 16.44 45.23
#